data_AF-A0A8J7TY48-F1
#
_entry.id   AF-A0A8J7TY48-F1
#
_cell.length_a   1.000
_cell.length_b   1.000
_cell.length_c   1.000
_cell.angle_alpha   90.00
_cell.angle_beta   90.00
_cell.angle_gamma   90.00
#
_symmetry.space_group_name_H-M   'P 1'
#
loop_
_entity.id
_entity.type
_entity.pdbx_description
1 polymer ?
#
loop_
_entity_poly.entity_id
_entity_poly.type
_entity_poly.pdbx_seq_one_letter_code
_entity_poly.pdbx_strand_id
1 'polypeptide(L)'
;MGFRNDTGMTLVIQETVGSRQGRPQKIFANETVRDTPPTAGAVRTFAIYESGQSDKPLHTGLFRAPTDSENLLYVIKTDGKGGLTIEAL
;
A
#
# COMPACT_ATOMS: atom_id res chain seq x y z
N MET A 1 -7.09 -7.70 3.30
CA MET A 1 -7.10 -6.63 2.27
C MET A 1 -6.10 -6.97 1.18
N GLY A 2 -5.93 -6.11 0.20
CA GLY A 2 -4.85 -6.24 -0.77
C GLY A 2 -4.48 -4.90 -1.39
N PHE A 3 -3.37 -4.93 -2.11
CA PHE A 3 -2.93 -3.84 -2.97
C PHE A 3 -2.78 -4.37 -4.39
N ARG A 4 -3.37 -3.66 -5.34
CA ARG A 4 -3.17 -3.87 -6.76
C ARG A 4 -2.39 -2.70 -7.31
N ASN A 5 -1.27 -2.97 -7.96
CA ASN A 5 -0.43 -1.95 -8.56
C ASN A 5 -0.80 -1.80 -10.04
N ASP A 6 -1.64 -0.83 -10.38
CA ASP A 6 -1.99 -0.50 -11.78
C ASP A 6 -1.04 0.56 -12.38
N THR A 7 0.12 0.78 -11.75
CA THR A 7 1.19 1.62 -12.31
C THR A 7 2.13 0.80 -13.19
N GLY A 8 2.95 1.48 -13.99
CA GLY A 8 4.06 0.87 -14.73
C GLY A 8 5.33 0.63 -13.90
N MET A 9 5.33 1.01 -12.61
CA MET A 9 6.50 0.96 -11.74
C MET A 9 6.46 -0.27 -10.84
N THR A 10 7.62 -0.70 -10.35
CA THR A 10 7.67 -1.62 -9.21
C THR A 10 7.67 -0.80 -7.93
N LEU A 11 6.74 -1.09 -7.03
CA LEU A 11 6.54 -0.33 -5.80
C LEU A 11 7.05 -1.10 -4.58
N VAL A 12 7.43 -0.36 -3.54
CA VAL A 12 7.71 -0.89 -2.21
C VAL A 12 6.74 -0.24 -1.22
N ILE A 13 5.97 -1.07 -0.53
CA ILE A 13 5.04 -0.66 0.51
C ILE A 13 5.71 -0.90 1.87
N GLN A 14 5.90 0.16 2.64
CA GLN A 14 6.40 0.10 4.01
C GLN A 14 5.25 0.40 4.99
N GLU A 15 4.86 -0.61 5.75
CA GLU A 15 3.86 -0.50 6.81
C GLU A 15 4.48 0.01 8.12
N THR A 16 3.72 0.81 8.87
CA THR A 16 3.97 1.15 10.27
C THR A 16 2.69 1.00 11.07
N VAL A 17 2.75 0.21 12.15
CA VAL A 17 1.64 0.02 13.11
C VAL A 17 2.08 0.56 14.46
N GLY A 18 1.47 1.65 14.91
CA GLY A 18 1.95 2.40 16.08
C GLY A 18 3.38 2.92 15.83
N SER A 19 4.33 2.51 16.65
CA SER A 19 5.76 2.84 16.49
C SER A 19 6.59 1.76 15.78
N ARG A 20 5.98 0.63 15.41
CA ARG A 20 6.69 -0.51 14.83
C ARG A 20 6.58 -0.52 13.31
N GLN A 21 7.73 -0.45 12.64
CA GLN A 21 7.81 -0.69 11.20
C GLN A 21 7.69 -2.19 10.89
N GLY A 22 6.84 -2.49 9.91
CA GLY A 22 6.66 -3.83 9.34
C GLY A 22 7.78 -4.19 8.37
N ARG A 23 7.68 -5.39 7.77
CA ARG A 23 8.58 -5.76 6.67
C ARG A 23 8.13 -5.06 5.38
N PRO A 24 9.04 -4.43 4.61
CA PRO A 24 8.68 -3.87 3.32
C PRO A 24 8.16 -4.97 2.38
N GLN A 25 7.10 -4.65 1.65
CA GLN A 25 6.53 -5.52 0.61
C GLN A 25 6.79 -4.91 -0.77
N LYS A 26 7.40 -5.67 -1.65
CA LYS A 26 7.61 -5.28 -3.05
C LYS A 26 6.43 -5.77 -3.88
N ILE A 27 5.90 -4.90 -4.74
CA ILE A 27 4.77 -5.18 -5.63
C ILE A 27 5.15 -4.78 -7.05
N PHE A 28 5.18 -5.72 -7.97
CA PHE A 28 5.51 -5.49 -9.37
C PHE A 28 4.38 -4.77 -10.12
N ALA A 29 4.70 -4.22 -11.28
CA ALA A 29 3.71 -3.58 -12.14
C ALA A 29 2.61 -4.57 -12.53
N ASN A 30 1.34 -4.15 -12.43
CA ASN A 30 0.13 -4.94 -12.65
C ASN A 30 -0.04 -6.15 -11.71
N GLU A 31 0.75 -6.24 -10.64
CA GLU A 31 0.61 -7.29 -9.64
C GLU A 31 -0.48 -6.93 -8.62
N THR A 32 -1.16 -7.97 -8.12
CA THR A 32 -2.03 -7.86 -6.95
C THR A 32 -1.48 -8.72 -5.83
N VAL A 33 -1.24 -8.09 -4.68
CA VAL A 33 -0.78 -8.77 -3.46
C VAL A 33 -1.89 -8.73 -2.43
N ARG A 34 -2.14 -9.87 -1.78
CA ARG A 34 -3.02 -9.96 -0.63
C ARG A 34 -2.24 -9.65 0.63
N ASP A 35 -2.79 -8.76 1.44
CA ASP A 35 -2.28 -8.43 2.76
C ASP A 35 -3.25 -8.92 3.83
N THR A 36 -2.72 -9.68 4.79
CA THR A 36 -3.50 -10.23 5.90
C THR A 36 -3.12 -9.46 7.16
N PRO A 37 -3.93 -8.45 7.56
CA PRO A 37 -3.61 -7.63 8.73
C PRO A 37 -3.61 -8.47 10.01
N PRO A 38 -2.75 -8.13 10.99
CA PRO A 38 -2.67 -8.87 12.26
C PRO A 38 -3.90 -8.65 13.16
N THR A 39 -4.66 -7.57 12.94
CA THR A 39 -5.86 -7.25 13.70
C THR A 39 -6.90 -6.63 12.78
N ALA A 40 -8.12 -7.17 12.81
CA ALA A 40 -9.26 -6.68 12.05
C ALA A 40 -9.59 -5.22 12.45
N GLY A 41 -9.90 -4.37 11.47
CA GLY A 41 -10.28 -2.97 11.71
C GLY A 41 -9.16 -2.02 12.15
N ALA A 42 -7.93 -2.51 12.35
CA ALA A 42 -6.78 -1.70 12.74
C ALA A 42 -6.44 -0.62 11.69
N VAL A 43 -6.12 0.60 12.14
CA VAL A 43 -5.64 1.67 11.27
C VAL A 43 -4.12 1.61 11.22
N ARG A 44 -3.56 1.64 10.02
CA ARG A 44 -2.13 1.47 9.78
C ARG A 44 -1.62 2.56 8.86
N THR A 45 -0.41 3.02 9.11
CA THR A 45 0.24 4.01 8.25
C THR A 45 1.09 3.29 7.23
N PHE A 46 0.95 3.68 5.97
CA PHE A 46 1.78 3.15 4.89
C PHE A 46 2.53 4.29 4.20
N ALA A 47 3.78 4.00 3.84
CA ALA A 47 4.58 4.81 2.94
C ALA A 47 4.90 3.94 1.70
N ILE A 48 4.70 4.51 0.51
CA ILE A 48 4.88 3.80 -0.75
C ILE A 48 5.99 4.49 -1.54
N TYR A 49 6.92 3.69 -2.04
CA TYR A 49 8.12 4.12 -2.75
C TYR A 49 8.20 3.45 -4.11
N GLU A 50 8.95 4.04 -5.03
CA GLU A 50 9.43 3.33 -6.21
C GLU A 50 10.63 2.44 -5.82
N SER A 51 10.68 1.21 -6.34
CA SER A 51 11.78 0.29 -6.08
C SER A 51 13.12 0.90 -6.54
N GLY A 52 14.07 1.04 -5.62
CA GLY A 52 15.37 1.65 -5.89
C GLY A 52 15.44 3.16 -5.57
N GLN A 53 14.32 3.77 -5.16
CA GLN A 53 14.25 5.16 -4.70
C GLN A 53 13.62 5.21 -3.30
N SER A 54 14.46 5.17 -2.26
CA SER A 54 14.01 5.12 -0.85
C SER A 54 13.89 6.49 -0.18
N ASP A 55 14.38 7.54 -0.82
CA ASP A 55 14.69 8.80 -0.12
C ASP A 55 13.42 9.62 0.12
N LYS A 56 12.42 9.46 -0.74
CA LYS A 56 11.14 10.17 -0.65
C LYS A 56 9.99 9.25 -1.06
N PRO A 57 8.94 9.11 -0.21
CA PRO A 57 7.76 8.35 -0.58
C PRO A 57 6.98 9.06 -1.69
N LEU A 58 6.45 8.27 -2.63
CA LEU A 58 5.49 8.71 -3.64
C LEU A 58 4.11 8.96 -3.03
N HIS A 59 3.78 8.25 -1.94
CA HIS A 59 2.55 8.43 -1.20
C HIS A 59 2.70 8.01 0.26
N THR A 60 2.02 8.73 1.15
CA THR A 60 1.83 8.32 2.55
C THR A 60 0.36 8.43 2.90
N GLY A 61 -0.16 7.43 3.61
CA GLY A 61 -1.59 7.38 3.91
C GLY A 61 -1.93 6.44 5.06
N LEU A 62 -3.13 6.63 5.61
CA LEU A 62 -3.73 5.73 6.58
C LEU A 62 -4.63 4.73 5.84
N PHE A 63 -4.41 3.45 6.10
CA PHE A 63 -5.18 2.36 5.51
C PHE A 63 -5.77 1.53 6.63
N ARG A 64 -7.09 1.36 6.58
CA ARG A 64 -7.80 0.56 7.56
C ARG A 64 -7.78 -0.89 7.12
N ALA A 65 -7.31 -1.76 8.00
CA ALA A 65 -7.50 -3.19 7.85
C ALA A 65 -9.01 -3.49 7.79
N PRO A 66 -9.46 -4.38 6.89
CA PRO A 66 -10.85 -4.81 6.85
C PRO A 66 -11.24 -5.44 8.19
N THR A 67 -12.51 -5.27 8.55
CA THR A 67 -13.17 -6.10 9.55
C THR A 67 -13.46 -7.50 8.98
N ASP A 68 -13.88 -8.44 9.83
CA ASP A 68 -14.10 -9.84 9.42
C ASP A 68 -15.16 -10.00 8.31
N SER A 69 -16.04 -9.00 8.16
CA SER A 69 -17.07 -8.94 7.12
C SER A 69 -16.63 -8.22 5.84
N GLU A 70 -15.42 -7.67 5.78
CA GLU A 70 -14.95 -6.81 4.69
C GLU A 70 -13.83 -7.48 3.88
N ASN A 71 -13.85 -7.25 2.56
CA ASN A 71 -12.75 -7.61 1.69
C ASN A 71 -12.32 -6.39 0.87
N LEU A 72 -11.41 -5.60 1.42
CA LEU A 72 -10.92 -4.36 0.80
C LEU A 72 -9.75 -4.63 -0.15
N LEU A 73 -9.82 -4.07 -1.36
CA LEU A 73 -8.70 -4.02 -2.30
C LEU A 73 -8.36 -2.56 -2.63
N TYR A 74 -7.13 -2.14 -2.36
CA TYR A 74 -6.64 -0.82 -2.75
C TYR A 74 -5.97 -0.89 -4.11
N VAL A 75 -6.42 -0.10 -5.07
CA VAL A 75 -5.80 0.04 -6.39
C VAL A 75 -4.91 1.28 -6.38
N ILE A 76 -3.63 1.08 -6.65
CA ILE A 76 -2.61 2.11 -6.74
C ILE A 76 -2.45 2.49 -8.20
N LYS A 77 -2.66 3.76 -8.52
CA LYS A 77 -2.55 4.34 -9.86
C LYS A 77 -1.58 5.51 -9.83
N THR A 78 -1.07 5.90 -11.00
CA THR A 78 -0.32 7.15 -11.14
C THR A 78 -1.28 8.33 -11.18
N ASP A 79 -0.92 9.44 -10.53
CA ASP A 79 -1.73 10.68 -10.55
C ASP A 79 -1.48 11.56 -11.81
N GLY A 80 -0.58 11.11 -12.70
CA GLY A 80 -0.16 11.84 -13.90
C GLY A 80 0.81 13.01 -13.65
N LYS A 81 1.21 13.25 -12.40
CA LYS A 81 2.11 14.33 -11.96
C LYS A 81 3.37 13.82 -11.26
N GLY A 82 3.61 12.52 -11.32
CA GLY A 82 4.74 11.85 -10.68
C GLY A 82 4.45 11.34 -9.26
N GLY A 83 3.20 11.40 -8.81
CA GLY A 83 2.72 10.81 -7.56
C GLY A 83 1.77 9.64 -7.79
N LEU A 84 1.09 9.21 -6.72
CA LEU A 84 0.14 8.11 -6.73
C LEU A 84 -1.23 8.55 -6.25
N THR A 85 -2.28 8.00 -6.86
CA THR A 85 -3.65 7.97 -6.35
C THR A 85 -3.99 6.57 -5.89
N ILE A 86 -4.77 6.46 -4.81
CA ILE A 86 -5.14 5.16 -4.25
C ILE A 86 -6.63 5.13 -4.00
N GLU A 87 -7.29 4.14 -4.57
CA GLU A 87 -8.73 3.96 -4.55
C GLU A 87 -9.07 2.62 -3.89
N ALA A 88 -10.08 2.61 -3.03
CA ALA A 88 -10.63 1.35 -2.51
C ALA A 88 -11.69 0.83 -3.49
N LEU A 89 -11.57 -0.46 -3.85
CA LEU A 89 -12.60 -1.25 -4.55
C LEU A 89 -13.37 -2.13 -3.57
#